data_AF-A0A2E8UX36-F1
#
_entry.id   AF-A0A2E8UX36-F1
#
_cell.length_a   1.000
_cell.length_b   1.000
_cell.length_c   1.000
_cell.angle_alpha   90.00
_cell.angle_beta   90.00
_cell.angle_gamma   90.00
#
_symmetry.space_group_name_H-M   'P 1'
#
loop_
_entity.id
_entity.type
_entity.pdbx_description
1 polymer ?
#
loop_
_entity_poly.entity_id
_entity_poly.type
_entity_poly.pdbx_seq_one_letter_code
_entity_poly.pdbx_strand_id
1 'polypeptide(L)'
;MKTLADIADDNGTFAIIAMDQRNTLRRMFDAVGEEATPEVMAQAKVDVAANLSPGATGLLLDPDFGVPAVRESGQLAATCGLLVAAEPSDRGNYNGEPRAHRIEEQNGRWVLDQGGDAVKFLVQVNALRQARPGEPDLVAEALDVVRAVVEDCKAAGIPSVIENLVYTLPGEEPLEGGSKSEAIVQSAIALSELGMDLLKLEYPGSPQACRRLADSIDVPWAVLSAGVDFEEFTEVLRISCDEGGASGFIAGRALWKESIGMSASERAEFFTEQSAPRLDACREAISGRATPWTHATTGAR
;
A
#
# COMPACT_ATOMS: atom_id res chain seq x y z
N MET A 1 2.51 -17.14 -14.97
CA MET A 1 2.71 -15.68 -14.97
C MET A 1 1.52 -15.09 -14.24
N LYS A 2 1.77 -14.23 -13.26
CA LYS A 2 0.74 -13.52 -12.49
C LYS A 2 0.47 -12.16 -13.14
N THR A 3 -0.72 -11.63 -12.90
CA THR A 3 -1.20 -10.35 -13.45
C THR A 3 -1.98 -9.58 -12.39
N LEU A 4 -2.29 -8.31 -12.63
CA LEU A 4 -3.15 -7.54 -11.73
C LEU A 4 -4.55 -8.15 -11.57
N ALA A 5 -5.02 -8.99 -12.51
CA ALA A 5 -6.27 -9.72 -12.36
C ALA A 5 -6.25 -10.72 -11.19
N ASP A 6 -5.08 -11.21 -10.77
CA ASP A 6 -4.95 -12.11 -9.61
C ASP A 6 -5.21 -11.39 -8.27
N ILE A 7 -5.28 -10.05 -8.26
CA ILE A 7 -5.52 -9.23 -7.06
C ILE A 7 -6.67 -8.20 -7.24
N ALA A 8 -7.42 -8.30 -8.35
CA ALA A 8 -8.54 -7.43 -8.70
C ALA A 8 -9.87 -8.21 -8.71
N ASP A 9 -10.98 -7.49 -8.70
CA ASP A 9 -12.29 -8.07 -9.00
C ASP A 9 -12.56 -8.18 -10.51
N ASP A 10 -13.71 -8.74 -10.88
CA ASP A 10 -14.14 -8.90 -12.27
C ASP A 10 -14.33 -7.57 -13.01
N ASN A 11 -14.45 -6.44 -12.29
CA ASN A 11 -14.51 -5.11 -12.86
C ASN A 11 -13.13 -4.49 -13.08
N GLY A 12 -12.05 -5.22 -12.74
CA GLY A 12 -10.68 -4.70 -12.81
C GLY A 12 -10.40 -3.64 -11.75
N THR A 13 -11.04 -3.72 -10.59
CA THR A 13 -10.85 -2.79 -9.47
C THR A 13 -10.24 -3.49 -8.24
N PHE A 14 -9.62 -2.71 -7.37
CA PHE A 14 -8.89 -3.21 -6.20
C PHE A 14 -9.61 -2.85 -4.89
N ALA A 15 -9.92 -3.86 -4.09
CA ALA A 15 -10.34 -3.71 -2.70
C ALA A 15 -9.39 -4.52 -1.82
N ILE A 16 -8.16 -4.02 -1.66
CA ILE A 16 -7.06 -4.75 -1.04
C ILE A 16 -6.87 -4.31 0.41
N ILE A 17 -6.74 -5.28 1.32
CA ILE A 17 -6.43 -5.04 2.73
C ILE A 17 -4.93 -5.00 2.94
N ALA A 18 -4.41 -3.95 3.57
CA ALA A 18 -3.01 -3.84 3.97
C ALA A 18 -2.82 -4.27 5.43
N MET A 19 -1.96 -5.26 5.65
CA MET A 19 -1.59 -5.78 6.96
C MET A 19 -0.09 -6.18 7.01
N ASP A 20 0.74 -5.51 6.21
CA ASP A 20 2.20 -5.67 6.13
C ASP A 20 2.98 -4.83 7.18
N GLN A 21 2.27 -4.15 8.07
CA GLN A 21 2.89 -3.33 9.10
C GLN A 21 3.70 -4.22 10.06
N ARG A 22 4.97 -3.85 10.24
CA ARG A 22 5.92 -4.49 11.18
C ARG A 22 6.18 -3.57 12.36
N ASN A 23 7.15 -2.66 12.24
CA ASN A 23 7.49 -1.70 13.31
C ASN A 23 6.32 -0.79 13.69
N THR A 24 5.47 -0.41 12.74
CA THR A 24 4.23 0.33 13.03
C THR A 24 3.26 -0.50 13.86
N LEU A 25 3.11 -1.79 13.57
CA LEU A 25 2.24 -2.68 14.34
C LEU A 25 2.78 -2.87 15.76
N ARG A 26 4.11 -3.02 15.93
CA ARG A 26 4.73 -3.04 17.27
C ARG A 26 4.39 -1.80 18.08
N ARG A 27 4.57 -0.61 17.50
CA ARG A 27 4.22 0.67 18.16
C ARG A 27 2.74 0.77 18.52
N MET A 28 1.85 0.15 17.74
CA MET A 28 0.41 0.14 18.05
C MET A 28 0.10 -0.73 19.27
N PHE A 29 0.73 -1.91 19.40
CA PHE A 29 0.65 -2.73 20.63
C PHE A 29 1.26 -2.01 21.83
N ASP A 30 2.45 -1.42 21.68
CA ASP A 30 3.10 -0.66 22.74
C ASP A 30 2.21 0.49 23.24
N ALA A 31 1.50 1.18 22.33
CA ALA A 31 0.62 2.29 22.65
C ALA A 31 -0.62 1.89 23.47
N VAL A 32 -1.02 0.62 23.42
CA VAL A 32 -2.11 0.07 24.25
C VAL A 32 -1.60 -0.72 25.46
N GLY A 33 -0.29 -0.69 25.70
CA GLY A 33 0.34 -1.35 26.85
C GLY A 33 0.51 -2.86 26.71
N GLU A 34 0.45 -3.38 25.47
CA GLU A 34 0.60 -4.80 25.14
C GLU A 34 1.98 -5.08 24.55
N GLU A 35 2.58 -6.22 24.89
CA GLU A 35 3.88 -6.61 24.34
C GLU A 35 3.72 -7.18 22.92
N ALA A 36 4.41 -6.56 21.95
CA ALA A 36 4.38 -6.98 20.55
C ALA A 36 5.29 -8.20 20.26
N THR A 37 5.02 -9.34 20.90
CA THR A 37 5.74 -10.59 20.61
C THR A 37 5.49 -11.06 19.16
N PRO A 38 6.40 -11.86 18.57
CA PRO A 38 6.18 -12.43 17.24
C PRO A 38 4.83 -13.16 17.11
N GLU A 39 4.42 -13.91 18.12
CA GLU A 39 3.17 -14.67 18.16
C GLU A 39 1.95 -13.73 18.18
N VAL A 40 2.01 -12.66 18.98
CA VAL A 40 0.94 -11.64 19.05
C VAL A 40 0.78 -10.92 17.71
N MET A 41 1.88 -10.53 17.08
CA MET A 41 1.84 -9.90 15.75
C MET A 41 1.34 -10.86 14.67
N ALA A 42 1.77 -12.12 14.70
CA ALA A 42 1.30 -13.15 13.77
C ALA A 42 -0.21 -13.39 13.92
N GLN A 43 -0.70 -13.52 15.17
CA GLN A 43 -2.11 -13.73 15.44
C GLN A 43 -2.98 -12.57 14.94
N ALA A 44 -2.54 -11.32 15.14
CA ALA A 44 -3.27 -10.17 14.61
C ALA A 44 -3.41 -10.21 13.07
N LYS A 45 -2.39 -10.71 12.36
CA LYS A 45 -2.40 -10.86 10.90
C LYS A 45 -3.34 -11.98 10.45
N VAL A 46 -3.37 -13.09 11.19
CA VAL A 46 -4.31 -14.20 10.99
C VAL A 46 -5.75 -13.74 11.21
N ASP A 47 -6.01 -12.96 12.26
CA ASP A 47 -7.36 -12.46 12.57
C ASP A 47 -7.88 -11.52 11.46
N VAL A 48 -7.03 -10.63 10.94
CA VAL A 48 -7.37 -9.79 9.78
C VAL A 48 -7.66 -10.65 8.54
N ALA A 49 -6.82 -11.66 8.26
CA ALA A 49 -7.03 -12.56 7.11
C ALA A 49 -8.37 -13.30 7.21
N ALA A 50 -8.65 -13.92 8.35
CA ALA A 50 -9.86 -14.71 8.59
C ALA A 50 -11.14 -13.89 8.39
N ASN A 51 -11.14 -12.63 8.84
CA ASN A 51 -12.34 -11.81 8.87
C ASN A 51 -12.54 -10.93 7.65
N LEU A 52 -11.46 -10.46 7.00
CA LEU A 52 -11.54 -9.48 5.91
C LEU A 52 -11.19 -10.03 4.53
N SER A 53 -10.37 -11.08 4.44
CA SER A 53 -10.02 -11.64 3.13
C SER A 53 -11.21 -12.16 2.30
N PRO A 54 -12.32 -12.69 2.89
CA PRO A 54 -13.48 -13.11 2.09
C PRO A 54 -14.15 -11.97 1.32
N GLY A 55 -14.05 -10.72 1.79
CA GLY A 55 -14.62 -9.54 1.16
C GLY A 55 -13.63 -8.76 0.29
N ALA A 56 -12.34 -9.13 0.29
CA ALA A 56 -11.27 -8.37 -0.34
C ALA A 56 -10.78 -9.02 -1.63
N THR A 57 -10.32 -8.22 -2.59
CA THR A 57 -9.69 -8.72 -3.82
C THR A 57 -8.25 -9.17 -3.57
N GLY A 58 -7.60 -8.63 -2.54
CA GLY A 58 -6.28 -9.07 -2.11
C GLY A 58 -5.98 -8.72 -0.65
N LEU A 59 -4.96 -9.40 -0.10
CA LEU A 59 -4.40 -9.16 1.21
C LEU A 59 -2.89 -8.94 1.08
N LEU A 60 -2.41 -7.80 1.55
CA LEU A 60 -1.00 -7.45 1.59
C LEU A 60 -0.40 -7.79 2.95
N LEU A 61 0.61 -8.67 2.96
CA LEU A 61 1.28 -9.16 4.17
C LEU A 61 2.80 -8.95 4.10
N ASP A 62 3.42 -8.85 5.27
CA ASP A 62 4.86 -8.90 5.42
C ASP A 62 5.36 -10.37 5.48
N PRO A 63 6.61 -10.60 5.05
CA PRO A 63 7.19 -11.95 5.04
C PRO A 63 7.63 -12.44 6.42
N ASP A 64 7.77 -11.54 7.40
CA ASP A 64 8.36 -11.84 8.70
C ASP A 64 7.34 -12.52 9.63
N PHE A 65 6.10 -12.02 9.67
CA PHE A 65 5.04 -12.50 10.56
C PHE A 65 3.77 -12.90 9.81
N GLY A 66 3.42 -12.17 8.74
CA GLY A 66 2.13 -12.31 8.06
C GLY A 66 2.05 -13.54 7.17
N VAL A 67 2.89 -13.58 6.14
CA VAL A 67 2.85 -14.65 5.13
C VAL A 67 2.96 -16.05 5.77
N PRO A 68 3.92 -16.33 6.69
CA PRO A 68 4.01 -17.66 7.29
C PRO A 68 2.75 -18.03 8.08
N ALA A 69 2.29 -17.14 8.97
CA ALA A 69 1.18 -17.44 9.88
C ALA A 69 -0.17 -17.56 9.16
N VAL A 70 -0.45 -16.69 8.20
CA VAL A 70 -1.71 -16.73 7.43
C VAL A 70 -1.76 -17.98 6.56
N ARG A 71 -0.63 -18.39 5.96
CA ARG A 71 -0.57 -19.62 5.17
C ARG A 71 -0.72 -20.87 6.03
N GLU A 72 -0.06 -20.94 7.17
CA GLU A 72 -0.17 -22.08 8.10
C GLU A 72 -1.59 -22.22 8.67
N SER A 73 -2.24 -21.10 8.98
CA SER A 73 -3.61 -21.09 9.52
C SER A 73 -4.70 -21.43 8.50
N GLY A 74 -4.41 -21.31 7.20
CA GLY A 74 -5.36 -21.56 6.12
C GLY A 74 -6.51 -20.55 6.05
N GLN A 75 -6.35 -19.36 6.65
CA GLN A 75 -7.41 -18.35 6.79
C GLN A 75 -7.51 -17.37 5.61
N LEU A 76 -6.60 -17.43 4.63
CA LEU A 76 -6.71 -16.64 3.42
C LEU A 76 -7.81 -17.22 2.52
N ALA A 77 -8.84 -16.43 2.22
CA ALA A 77 -9.92 -16.83 1.32
C ALA A 77 -9.37 -17.14 -0.09
N ALA A 78 -9.88 -18.21 -0.71
CA ALA A 78 -9.42 -18.65 -2.03
C ALA A 78 -9.68 -17.63 -3.16
N THR A 79 -10.57 -16.67 -2.95
CA THR A 79 -10.90 -15.57 -3.86
C THR A 79 -10.04 -14.32 -3.63
N CYS A 80 -9.15 -14.33 -2.64
CA CYS A 80 -8.36 -13.18 -2.24
C CYS A 80 -6.89 -13.40 -2.64
N GLY A 81 -6.38 -12.57 -3.54
CA GLY A 81 -4.97 -12.63 -3.94
C GLY A 81 -4.01 -12.23 -2.81
N LEU A 82 -2.77 -12.70 -2.86
CA LEU A 82 -1.74 -12.40 -1.87
C LEU A 82 -0.71 -11.42 -2.42
N LEU A 83 -0.59 -10.24 -1.80
CA LEU A 83 0.55 -9.35 -2.04
C LEU A 83 1.58 -9.57 -0.94
N VAL A 84 2.86 -9.63 -1.31
CA VAL A 84 3.95 -9.79 -0.34
C VAL A 84 4.85 -8.56 -0.38
N ALA A 85 5.06 -7.96 0.79
CA ALA A 85 6.02 -6.87 0.94
C ALA A 85 7.45 -7.38 0.75
N ALA A 86 8.21 -6.68 -0.10
CA ALA A 86 9.61 -7.01 -0.42
C ALA A 86 10.58 -5.89 -0.02
N GLU A 87 10.10 -4.81 0.60
CA GLU A 87 11.00 -3.80 1.15
C GLU A 87 11.64 -4.25 2.48
N PRO A 88 12.91 -3.86 2.72
CA PRO A 88 13.54 -4.04 4.03
C PRO A 88 12.75 -3.37 5.17
N SER A 89 12.75 -4.01 6.33
CA SER A 89 12.16 -3.43 7.56
C SER A 89 12.95 -2.23 8.07
N ASP A 90 14.27 -2.21 7.84
CA ASP A 90 15.17 -1.06 8.01
C ASP A 90 15.78 -0.67 6.65
N ARG A 91 15.57 0.58 6.25
CA ARG A 91 16.00 1.12 4.97
C ARG A 91 17.17 2.11 5.13
N GLY A 92 17.60 2.38 6.36
CA GLY A 92 18.61 3.37 6.66
C GLY A 92 18.18 4.81 6.34
N ASN A 93 19.09 5.75 6.58
CA ASN A 93 18.89 7.16 6.25
C ASN A 93 20.22 7.85 5.94
N TYR A 94 20.14 9.01 5.30
CA TYR A 94 21.24 9.97 5.18
C TYR A 94 20.81 11.27 5.84
N ASN A 95 21.46 11.64 6.95
CA ASN A 95 21.15 12.85 7.71
C ASN A 95 19.66 12.99 8.09
N GLY A 96 18.98 11.88 8.42
CA GLY A 96 17.55 11.86 8.74
C GLY A 96 16.61 11.76 7.54
N GLU A 97 17.13 11.82 6.31
CA GLU A 97 16.35 11.54 5.10
C GLU A 97 16.32 10.03 4.82
N PRO A 98 15.15 9.42 4.56
CA PRO A 98 15.06 8.02 4.19
C PRO A 98 15.94 7.69 2.97
N ARG A 99 16.70 6.59 3.06
CA ARG A 99 17.40 6.04 1.90
C ARG A 99 16.66 4.82 1.40
N ALA A 100 16.62 4.60 0.09
CA ALA A 100 16.02 3.40 -0.48
C ALA A 100 17.05 2.26 -0.51
N HIS A 101 16.60 1.04 -0.21
CA HIS A 101 17.40 -0.16 -0.34
C HIS A 101 16.50 -1.35 -0.67
N ARG A 102 17.02 -2.33 -1.41
CA ARG A 102 16.36 -3.61 -1.68
C ARG A 102 17.22 -4.76 -1.19
N ILE A 103 16.58 -5.85 -0.78
CA ILE A 103 17.26 -7.14 -0.55
C ILE A 103 17.19 -7.90 -1.87
N GLU A 104 18.34 -8.23 -2.48
CA GLU A 104 18.40 -8.86 -3.80
C GLU A 104 17.71 -10.24 -3.83
N GLU A 105 17.76 -10.96 -2.71
CA GLU A 105 17.12 -12.25 -2.53
C GLU A 105 15.60 -12.16 -2.39
N GLN A 106 15.06 -11.01 -1.94
CA GLN A 106 13.61 -10.77 -1.85
C GLN A 106 13.06 -10.23 -3.18
N ASN A 107 13.35 -10.96 -4.25
CA ASN A 107 12.97 -10.64 -5.63
C ASN A 107 11.58 -11.19 -6.02
N GLY A 108 11.15 -10.91 -7.24
CA GLY A 108 9.86 -11.37 -7.77
C GLY A 108 9.71 -12.89 -7.77
N ARG A 109 10.80 -13.65 -8.01
CA ARG A 109 10.79 -15.12 -7.89
C ARG A 109 10.56 -15.55 -6.44
N TRP A 110 11.23 -14.91 -5.49
CA TRP A 110 11.07 -15.20 -4.07
C TRP A 110 9.64 -14.91 -3.56
N VAL A 111 8.97 -13.89 -4.09
CA VAL A 111 7.55 -13.65 -3.80
C VAL A 111 6.66 -14.77 -4.36
N LEU A 112 6.90 -15.21 -5.60
CA LEU A 112 6.18 -16.36 -6.19
C LEU A 112 6.38 -17.64 -5.37
N ASP A 113 7.59 -17.90 -4.88
CA ASP A 113 7.91 -19.09 -4.09
C ASP A 113 7.18 -19.08 -2.72
N GLN A 114 6.80 -17.91 -2.23
CA GLN A 114 5.92 -17.73 -1.06
C GLN A 114 4.43 -17.86 -1.38
N GLY A 115 4.06 -18.08 -2.65
CA GLY A 115 2.68 -18.13 -3.12
C GLY A 115 2.06 -16.75 -3.34
N GLY A 116 2.87 -15.69 -3.45
CA GLY A 116 2.39 -14.35 -3.74
C GLY A 116 1.93 -14.18 -5.19
N ASP A 117 0.93 -13.33 -5.36
CA ASP A 117 0.32 -12.93 -6.63
C ASP A 117 0.85 -11.59 -7.14
N ALA A 118 1.34 -10.72 -6.25
CA ALA A 118 2.07 -9.51 -6.61
C ALA A 118 3.14 -9.15 -5.59
N VAL A 119 4.20 -8.50 -6.07
CA VAL A 119 5.22 -7.87 -5.22
C VAL A 119 4.69 -6.51 -4.77
N LYS A 120 4.79 -6.21 -3.49
CA LYS A 120 4.65 -4.83 -3.00
C LYS A 120 6.01 -4.32 -2.55
N PHE A 121 6.35 -3.09 -2.92
CA PHE A 121 7.59 -2.44 -2.46
C PHE A 121 7.32 -1.00 -2.03
N LEU A 122 7.58 -0.68 -0.76
CA LEU A 122 7.54 0.70 -0.26
C LEU A 122 8.86 1.43 -0.50
N VAL A 123 8.74 2.61 -1.10
CA VAL A 123 9.79 3.61 -1.23
C VAL A 123 9.32 4.93 -0.60
N GLN A 124 10.25 5.73 -0.09
CA GLN A 124 9.96 7.07 0.41
C GLN A 124 10.62 8.09 -0.51
N VAL A 125 9.84 8.73 -1.37
CA VAL A 125 10.32 9.72 -2.33
C VAL A 125 9.61 11.04 -2.12
N ASN A 126 10.39 12.10 -1.93
CA ASN A 126 9.97 13.48 -2.13
C ASN A 126 10.74 14.03 -3.34
N ALA A 127 10.11 14.05 -4.52
CA ALA A 127 10.75 14.48 -5.76
C ALA A 127 11.13 15.97 -5.77
N LEU A 128 10.65 16.76 -4.81
CA LEU A 128 11.05 18.15 -4.62
C LEU A 128 12.41 18.27 -3.90
N ARG A 129 12.95 17.18 -3.35
CA ARG A 129 14.26 17.16 -2.69
C ARG A 129 15.35 17.53 -3.69
N GLN A 130 16.12 18.56 -3.37
CA GLN A 130 17.30 18.97 -4.13
C GLN A 130 18.57 18.57 -3.39
N ALA A 131 19.44 17.78 -4.03
CA ALA A 131 20.74 17.43 -3.47
C ALA A 131 21.64 18.69 -3.36
N ARG A 132 22.27 18.90 -2.21
CA ARG A 132 23.28 19.96 -2.05
C ARG A 132 24.63 19.51 -2.63
N PRO A 133 25.54 20.45 -3.00
CA PRO A 133 26.87 20.09 -3.44
C PRO A 133 27.59 19.18 -2.44
N GLY A 134 28.01 18.00 -2.91
CA GLY A 134 28.70 16.99 -2.10
C GLY A 134 27.78 15.99 -1.38
N GLU A 135 26.46 16.11 -1.53
CA GLU A 135 25.50 15.14 -0.99
C GLU A 135 25.07 14.12 -2.06
N PRO A 136 24.67 12.91 -1.66
CA PRO A 136 24.08 11.94 -2.57
C PRO A 136 22.73 12.46 -3.11
N ASP A 137 22.40 12.05 -4.33
CA ASP A 137 21.08 12.23 -4.91
C ASP A 137 20.16 11.08 -4.49
N LEU A 138 19.54 11.23 -3.30
CA LEU A 138 18.65 10.22 -2.74
C LEU A 138 17.40 9.99 -3.58
N VAL A 139 16.95 10.98 -4.38
CA VAL A 139 15.81 10.78 -5.29
C VAL A 139 16.24 9.86 -6.41
N ALA A 140 17.35 10.15 -7.08
CA ALA A 140 17.88 9.30 -8.14
C ALA A 140 18.16 7.86 -7.64
N GLU A 141 18.80 7.72 -6.47
CA GLU A 141 19.05 6.41 -5.86
C GLU A 141 17.75 5.63 -5.59
N ALA A 142 16.70 6.31 -5.10
CA ALA A 142 15.41 5.68 -4.86
C ALA A 142 14.73 5.24 -6.17
N LEU A 143 14.77 6.06 -7.22
CA LEU A 143 14.23 5.70 -8.53
C LEU A 143 15.01 4.53 -9.16
N ASP A 144 16.33 4.46 -8.96
CA ASP A 144 17.15 3.33 -9.41
C ASP A 144 16.79 2.03 -8.71
N VAL A 145 16.56 2.07 -7.39
CA VAL A 145 16.08 0.91 -6.62
C VAL A 145 14.72 0.45 -7.13
N VAL A 146 13.77 1.37 -7.35
CA VAL A 146 12.44 1.04 -7.87
C VAL A 146 12.53 0.44 -9.26
N ARG A 147 13.35 1.01 -10.17
CA ARG A 147 13.56 0.45 -11.51
C ARG A 147 14.06 -0.98 -11.45
N ALA A 148 15.02 -1.26 -10.59
CA ALA A 148 15.56 -2.61 -10.42
C ALA A 148 14.50 -3.60 -9.88
N VAL A 149 13.60 -3.15 -9.00
CA VAL A 149 12.47 -3.97 -8.50
C VAL A 149 11.48 -4.25 -9.63
N VAL A 150 11.11 -3.25 -10.42
CA VAL A 150 10.19 -3.41 -11.57
C VAL A 150 10.75 -4.37 -12.61
N GLU A 151 12.03 -4.20 -13.00
CA GLU A 151 12.70 -5.07 -13.96
C GLU A 151 12.72 -6.54 -13.50
N ASP A 152 12.96 -6.75 -12.21
CA ASP A 152 12.97 -8.07 -11.60
C ASP A 152 11.58 -8.72 -11.54
N CYS A 153 10.55 -7.94 -11.18
CA CYS A 153 9.15 -8.39 -11.22
C CYS A 153 8.75 -8.82 -12.64
N LYS A 154 9.10 -7.99 -13.63
CA LYS A 154 8.87 -8.29 -15.05
C LYS A 154 9.60 -9.56 -15.51
N ALA A 155 10.85 -9.76 -15.08
CA ALA A 155 11.62 -10.96 -15.41
C ALA A 155 11.02 -12.23 -14.77
N ALA A 156 10.48 -12.12 -13.55
CA ALA A 156 9.81 -13.22 -12.86
C ALA A 156 8.38 -13.48 -13.37
N GLY A 157 7.76 -12.52 -14.07
CA GLY A 157 6.39 -12.61 -14.55
C GLY A 157 5.37 -12.48 -13.42
N ILE A 158 5.59 -11.51 -12.52
CA ILE A 158 4.72 -11.13 -11.40
C ILE A 158 4.54 -9.60 -11.40
N PRO A 159 3.35 -9.07 -11.05
CA PRO A 159 3.13 -7.62 -10.98
C PRO A 159 3.94 -6.95 -9.88
N SER A 160 4.41 -5.74 -10.16
CA SER A 160 5.01 -4.83 -9.17
C SER A 160 4.00 -3.77 -8.73
N VAL A 161 3.74 -3.70 -7.41
CA VAL A 161 2.96 -2.66 -6.75
C VAL A 161 3.90 -1.76 -5.97
N ILE A 162 4.10 -0.53 -6.44
CA ILE A 162 5.04 0.42 -5.82
C ILE A 162 4.27 1.38 -4.93
N GLU A 163 4.55 1.33 -3.62
CA GLU A 163 4.01 2.26 -2.64
C GLU A 163 4.97 3.42 -2.46
N ASN A 164 4.47 4.65 -2.60
CA ASN A 164 5.22 5.83 -2.24
C ASN A 164 4.62 6.54 -1.03
N LEU A 165 5.48 6.89 -0.08
CA LEU A 165 5.17 7.85 0.98
C LEU A 165 6.10 9.04 0.87
N VAL A 166 5.54 10.25 0.86
CA VAL A 166 6.37 11.47 0.91
C VAL A 166 6.86 11.71 2.34
N TYR A 167 8.00 12.38 2.46
CA TYR A 167 8.58 12.74 3.75
C TYR A 167 8.94 14.23 3.79
N THR A 168 8.81 14.83 4.97
CA THR A 168 9.29 16.19 5.25
C THR A 168 10.80 16.19 5.28
N LEU A 169 11.42 17.15 4.60
CA LEU A 169 12.87 17.30 4.61
C LEU A 169 13.36 17.71 6.02
N PRO A 170 14.51 17.19 6.49
CA PRO A 170 15.04 17.55 7.81
C PRO A 170 15.25 19.06 7.95
N GLY A 171 14.66 19.63 9.01
CA GLY A 171 14.75 21.07 9.31
C GLY A 171 13.70 21.94 8.60
N GLU A 172 12.79 21.34 7.83
CA GLU A 172 11.65 22.03 7.22
C GLU A 172 10.35 21.83 8.02
N GLU A 173 9.37 22.70 7.77
CA GLU A 173 8.03 22.56 8.32
C GLU A 173 7.36 21.28 7.80
N PRO A 174 6.53 20.60 8.62
CA PRO A 174 5.79 19.43 8.20
C PRO A 174 5.04 19.65 6.88
N LEU A 175 5.13 18.67 5.96
CA LEU A 175 4.34 18.67 4.74
C LEU A 175 2.85 18.62 5.09
N GLU A 176 2.12 19.67 4.72
CA GLU A 176 0.69 19.81 4.97
C GLU A 176 -0.01 20.51 3.80
N GLY A 177 -1.31 20.28 3.64
CA GLY A 177 -2.14 20.92 2.61
C GLY A 177 -1.48 20.91 1.22
N GLY A 178 -1.24 22.11 0.68
CA GLY A 178 -0.67 22.29 -0.66
C GLY A 178 0.76 21.77 -0.83
N SER A 179 1.63 21.87 0.19
CA SER A 179 3.02 21.39 0.06
C SER A 179 3.08 19.87 0.05
N LYS A 180 2.27 19.21 0.88
CA LYS A 180 2.11 17.75 0.84
C LYS A 180 1.51 17.28 -0.49
N SER A 181 0.48 17.97 -0.96
CA SER A 181 -0.16 17.69 -2.25
C SER A 181 0.85 17.75 -3.41
N GLU A 182 1.66 18.80 -3.46
CA GLU A 182 2.71 18.96 -4.47
C GLU A 182 3.73 17.83 -4.41
N ALA A 183 4.24 17.50 -3.22
CA ALA A 183 5.20 16.42 -3.04
C ALA A 183 4.62 15.07 -3.50
N ILE A 184 3.36 14.76 -3.17
CA ILE A 184 2.70 13.51 -3.58
C ILE A 184 2.62 13.43 -5.10
N VAL A 185 2.11 14.49 -5.75
CA VAL A 185 1.91 14.50 -7.20
C VAL A 185 3.25 14.44 -7.94
N GLN A 186 4.24 15.23 -7.56
CA GLN A 186 5.55 15.22 -8.22
C GLN A 186 6.28 13.88 -8.05
N SER A 187 6.22 13.28 -6.87
CA SER A 187 6.80 11.95 -6.65
C SER A 187 6.08 10.86 -7.45
N ALA A 188 4.75 10.93 -7.58
CA ALA A 188 3.99 9.98 -8.39
C ALA A 188 4.36 10.09 -9.88
N ILE A 189 4.53 11.31 -10.41
CA ILE A 189 4.99 11.55 -11.78
C ILE A 189 6.36 10.90 -12.00
N ALA A 190 7.33 11.21 -11.14
CA ALA A 190 8.69 10.66 -11.26
C ALA A 190 8.73 9.13 -11.21
N LEU A 191 7.88 8.50 -10.39
CA LEU A 191 7.78 7.04 -10.30
C LEU A 191 7.09 6.44 -11.53
N SER A 192 6.05 7.08 -12.07
CA SER A 192 5.23 6.53 -13.16
C SER A 192 6.02 6.20 -14.44
N GLU A 193 7.17 6.84 -14.65
CA GLU A 193 8.06 6.60 -15.79
C GLU A 193 8.85 5.28 -15.70
N LEU A 194 8.82 4.60 -14.55
CA LEU A 194 9.65 3.42 -14.29
C LEU A 194 9.01 2.09 -14.72
N GLY A 195 7.75 2.12 -15.18
CA GLY A 195 7.08 0.97 -15.79
C GLY A 195 6.54 -0.07 -14.83
N MET A 196 6.18 0.31 -13.59
CA MET A 196 5.47 -0.58 -12.67
C MET A 196 4.03 -0.85 -13.12
N ASP A 197 3.46 -1.95 -12.64
CA ASP A 197 2.07 -2.33 -12.94
C ASP A 197 1.04 -1.50 -12.15
N LEU A 198 1.32 -1.14 -10.89
CA LEU A 198 0.37 -0.41 -10.03
C LEU A 198 1.10 0.52 -9.06
N LEU A 199 0.59 1.74 -8.89
CA LEU A 199 1.02 2.66 -7.84
C LEU A 199 0.09 2.59 -6.63
N LYS A 200 0.65 2.59 -5.41
CA LYS A 200 -0.09 2.77 -4.16
C LYS A 200 0.27 4.13 -3.58
N LEU A 201 -0.68 5.05 -3.57
CA LEU A 201 -0.41 6.48 -3.32
C LEU A 201 -1.25 7.03 -2.17
N GLU A 202 -0.67 7.99 -1.44
CA GLU A 202 -1.42 8.86 -0.53
C GLU A 202 -2.46 9.68 -1.30
N TYR A 203 -3.60 9.97 -0.65
CA TYR A 203 -4.56 10.93 -1.20
C TYR A 203 -3.91 12.32 -1.34
N PRO A 204 -3.91 12.94 -2.54
CA PRO A 204 -3.29 14.25 -2.77
C PRO A 204 -3.96 15.43 -2.05
N GLY A 205 -5.05 15.20 -1.30
CA GLY A 205 -5.65 16.17 -0.39
C GLY A 205 -6.81 16.98 -0.95
N SER A 206 -7.05 16.97 -2.27
CA SER A 206 -8.21 17.66 -2.86
C SER A 206 -8.64 17.08 -4.22
N PRO A 207 -9.90 17.30 -4.65
CA PRO A 207 -10.37 16.99 -6.01
C PRO A 207 -9.48 17.57 -7.12
N GLN A 208 -8.99 18.81 -6.95
CA GLN A 208 -8.14 19.45 -7.95
C GLN A 208 -6.78 18.76 -8.07
N ALA A 209 -6.20 18.36 -6.94
CA ALA A 209 -4.94 17.61 -6.94
C ALA A 209 -5.10 16.19 -7.51
N CYS A 210 -6.24 15.54 -7.25
CA CYS A 210 -6.59 14.27 -7.89
C CYS A 210 -6.68 14.40 -9.41
N ARG A 211 -7.39 15.41 -9.94
CA ARG A 211 -7.43 15.64 -11.40
C ARG A 211 -6.04 15.86 -11.99
N ARG A 212 -5.20 16.65 -11.32
CA ARG A 212 -3.82 16.87 -11.75
C ARG A 212 -3.03 15.56 -11.78
N LEU A 213 -3.16 14.71 -10.76
CA LEU A 213 -2.54 13.39 -10.77
C LEU A 213 -3.02 12.57 -11.98
N ALA A 214 -4.33 12.53 -12.20
CA ALA A 214 -4.96 11.79 -13.30
C ALA A 214 -4.52 12.28 -14.70
N ASP A 215 -4.18 13.56 -14.84
CA ASP A 215 -3.68 14.14 -16.08
C ASP A 215 -2.16 13.97 -16.26
N SER A 216 -1.45 13.46 -15.24
CA SER A 216 0.02 13.41 -15.22
C SER A 216 0.62 12.00 -15.18
N ILE A 217 -0.16 10.94 -14.95
CA ILE A 217 0.31 9.56 -14.91
C ILE A 217 -0.59 8.63 -15.74
N ASP A 218 0.03 7.66 -16.42
CA ASP A 218 -0.65 6.63 -17.22
C ASP A 218 -0.55 5.23 -16.59
N VAL A 219 -0.19 5.17 -15.30
CA VAL A 219 -0.10 3.94 -14.51
C VAL A 219 -1.33 3.87 -13.60
N PRO A 220 -2.05 2.73 -13.52
CA PRO A 220 -3.16 2.62 -12.58
C PRO A 220 -2.65 2.85 -11.17
N TRP A 221 -3.51 3.40 -10.32
CA TRP A 221 -3.16 3.64 -8.94
C TRP A 221 -4.31 3.32 -7.98
N ALA A 222 -3.96 2.90 -6.78
CA ALA A 222 -4.89 2.65 -5.68
C ALA A 222 -4.54 3.55 -4.50
N VAL A 223 -5.56 4.12 -3.87
CA VAL A 223 -5.35 5.03 -2.73
C VAL A 223 -5.09 4.23 -1.44
N LEU A 224 -4.14 4.71 -0.64
CA LEU A 224 -3.88 4.19 0.71
C LEU A 224 -4.55 5.06 1.77
N SER A 225 -4.93 4.47 2.91
CA SER A 225 -5.68 5.20 3.94
C SER A 225 -4.85 6.15 4.80
N ALA A 226 -3.52 6.01 4.81
CA ALA A 226 -2.58 6.81 5.62
C ALA A 226 -2.87 6.86 7.14
N GLY A 227 -3.88 6.14 7.65
CA GLY A 227 -4.31 6.20 9.05
C GLY A 227 -5.38 7.25 9.37
N VAL A 228 -6.01 7.86 8.36
CA VAL A 228 -7.23 8.68 8.57
C VAL A 228 -8.35 7.83 9.19
N ASP A 229 -9.31 8.48 9.81
CA ASP A 229 -10.47 7.80 10.36
C ASP A 229 -11.39 7.25 9.26
N PHE A 230 -12.18 6.23 9.59
CA PHE A 230 -12.91 5.47 8.59
C PHE A 230 -13.91 6.33 7.81
N GLU A 231 -14.63 7.21 8.50
CA GLU A 231 -15.64 8.09 7.89
C GLU A 231 -15.00 9.00 6.84
N GLU A 232 -13.83 9.59 7.16
CA GLU A 232 -13.04 10.39 6.23
C GLU A 232 -12.53 9.55 5.06
N PHE A 233 -12.13 8.31 5.32
CA PHE A 233 -11.58 7.44 4.28
C PHE A 233 -12.59 7.14 3.17
N THR A 234 -13.87 6.95 3.47
CA THR A 234 -14.89 6.71 2.42
C THR A 234 -15.05 7.91 1.47
N GLU A 235 -14.88 9.13 1.96
CA GLU A 235 -14.92 10.33 1.13
C GLU A 235 -13.64 10.47 0.30
N VAL A 236 -12.48 10.15 0.89
CA VAL A 236 -11.21 10.04 0.16
C VAL A 236 -11.32 9.04 -1.00
N LEU A 237 -11.97 7.89 -0.80
CA LEU A 237 -12.21 6.90 -1.86
C LEU A 237 -13.03 7.48 -3.01
N ARG A 238 -14.17 8.12 -2.69
CA ARG A 238 -15.05 8.72 -3.71
C ARG A 238 -14.30 9.77 -4.53
N ILE A 239 -13.63 10.72 -3.87
CA ILE A 239 -12.88 11.78 -4.56
C ILE A 239 -11.74 11.18 -5.39
N SER A 240 -10.98 10.23 -4.85
CA SER A 240 -9.86 9.62 -5.56
C SER A 240 -10.31 8.88 -6.82
N CYS A 241 -11.46 8.21 -6.77
CA CYS A 241 -12.03 7.52 -7.93
C CYS A 241 -12.62 8.51 -8.94
N ASP A 242 -13.54 9.38 -8.49
CA ASP A 242 -14.29 10.29 -9.35
C ASP A 242 -13.39 11.32 -10.06
N GLU A 243 -12.37 11.82 -9.35
CA GLU A 243 -11.54 12.94 -9.81
C GLU A 243 -10.14 12.53 -10.22
N GLY A 244 -9.63 11.44 -9.61
CA GLY A 244 -8.27 10.98 -9.79
C GLY A 244 -8.13 9.75 -10.68
N GLY A 245 -9.25 9.11 -11.06
CA GLY A 245 -9.22 7.87 -11.82
C GLY A 245 -8.59 6.70 -11.06
N ALA A 246 -8.63 6.71 -9.72
CA ALA A 246 -8.12 5.59 -8.92
C ALA A 246 -8.84 4.29 -9.31
N SER A 247 -8.08 3.18 -9.34
CA SER A 247 -8.59 1.84 -9.61
C SER A 247 -9.08 1.12 -8.35
N GLY A 248 -9.18 1.82 -7.22
CA GLY A 248 -9.63 1.28 -5.94
C GLY A 248 -8.69 1.66 -4.80
N PHE A 249 -8.51 0.77 -3.83
CA PHE A 249 -7.74 1.03 -2.62
C PHE A 249 -6.85 -0.13 -2.18
N ILE A 250 -5.77 0.24 -1.48
CA ILE A 250 -4.94 -0.66 -0.67
C ILE A 250 -4.85 -0.08 0.74
N ALA A 251 -5.75 -0.51 1.62
CA ALA A 251 -5.99 0.15 2.91
C ALA A 251 -5.90 -0.83 4.07
N GLY A 252 -5.30 -0.36 5.18
CA GLY A 252 -5.12 -1.18 6.38
C GLY A 252 -5.81 -0.59 7.57
N ARG A 253 -5.09 0.29 8.29
CA ARG A 253 -5.46 0.83 9.60
C ARG A 253 -6.88 1.39 9.72
N ALA A 254 -7.48 1.92 8.65
CA ALA A 254 -8.86 2.42 8.71
C ALA A 254 -9.90 1.31 8.97
N LEU A 255 -9.51 0.04 8.74
CA LEU A 255 -10.39 -1.12 8.85
C LEU A 255 -10.17 -1.90 10.15
N TRP A 256 -8.93 -2.01 10.62
CA TRP A 256 -8.58 -2.95 11.71
C TRP A 256 -7.81 -2.33 12.88
N LYS A 257 -7.42 -1.04 12.86
CA LYS A 257 -6.49 -0.49 13.88
C LYS A 257 -6.99 -0.65 15.31
N GLU A 258 -8.30 -0.56 15.52
CA GLU A 258 -8.94 -0.65 16.83
C GLU A 258 -8.92 -2.08 17.39
N SER A 259 -8.72 -3.10 16.55
CA SER A 259 -8.65 -4.49 17.01
C SER A 259 -7.39 -4.78 17.84
N ILE A 260 -6.39 -3.89 17.79
CA ILE A 260 -5.11 -4.06 18.47
C ILE A 260 -5.30 -3.84 19.97
N GLY A 261 -4.96 -4.86 20.77
CA GLY A 261 -5.13 -4.87 22.22
C GLY A 261 -6.52 -5.29 22.72
N MET A 262 -7.47 -5.59 21.83
CA MET A 262 -8.77 -6.14 22.23
C MET A 262 -8.65 -7.59 22.71
N SER A 263 -9.46 -7.99 23.69
CA SER A 263 -9.63 -9.41 24.04
C SER A 263 -10.19 -10.20 22.85
N ALA A 264 -10.08 -11.53 22.88
CA ALA A 264 -10.57 -12.37 21.78
C ALA A 264 -12.07 -12.19 21.49
N SER A 265 -12.90 -12.00 22.52
CA SER A 265 -14.34 -11.78 22.36
C SER A 265 -14.66 -10.41 21.76
N GLU A 266 -14.05 -9.35 22.31
CA GLU A 266 -14.24 -7.98 21.80
C GLU A 266 -13.74 -7.87 20.36
N ARG A 267 -12.63 -8.53 20.05
CA ARG A 267 -12.05 -8.53 18.71
C ARG A 267 -12.94 -9.23 17.69
N ALA A 268 -13.54 -10.38 18.04
CA ALA A 268 -14.48 -11.08 17.18
C ALA A 268 -15.73 -10.24 16.89
N GLU A 269 -16.27 -9.58 17.93
CA GLU A 269 -17.39 -8.64 17.81
C GLU A 269 -17.01 -7.44 16.92
N PHE A 270 -15.85 -6.83 17.15
CA PHE A 270 -15.35 -5.71 16.34
C PHE A 270 -15.20 -6.08 14.86
N PHE A 271 -14.61 -7.24 14.55
CA PHE A 271 -14.47 -7.66 13.15
C PHE A 271 -15.83 -7.85 12.46
N THR A 272 -16.80 -8.40 13.19
CA THR A 272 -18.14 -8.68 12.68
C THR A 272 -18.97 -7.40 12.53
N GLU A 273 -18.98 -6.53 13.54
CA GLU A 273 -19.90 -5.41 13.63
C GLU A 273 -19.34 -4.10 13.09
N GLN A 274 -18.01 -3.99 12.96
CA GLN A 274 -17.36 -2.76 12.49
C GLN A 274 -16.46 -3.03 11.29
N SER A 275 -15.45 -3.89 11.42
CA SER A 275 -14.41 -4.03 10.40
C SER A 275 -14.92 -4.55 9.05
N ALA A 276 -15.72 -5.62 9.04
CA ALA A 276 -16.32 -6.14 7.81
C ALA A 276 -17.34 -5.16 7.18
N PRO A 277 -18.28 -4.56 7.94
CA PRO A 277 -19.13 -3.49 7.41
C PRO A 277 -18.36 -2.30 6.83
N ARG A 278 -17.22 -1.94 7.44
CA ARG A 278 -16.33 -0.90 6.91
C ARG A 278 -15.73 -1.28 5.56
N LEU A 279 -15.30 -2.53 5.40
CA LEU A 279 -14.83 -3.04 4.11
C LEU A 279 -15.95 -2.98 3.05
N ASP A 280 -17.16 -3.40 3.39
CA ASP A 280 -18.31 -3.31 2.47
C ASP A 280 -18.63 -1.88 2.07
N ALA A 281 -18.60 -0.93 3.02
CA ALA A 281 -18.79 0.48 2.74
C ALA A 281 -17.65 1.07 1.87
N CYS A 282 -16.40 0.62 2.03
CA CYS A 282 -15.32 0.99 1.11
C CYS A 282 -15.57 0.45 -0.31
N ARG A 283 -16.04 -0.80 -0.43
CA ARG A 283 -16.39 -1.41 -1.73
C ARG A 283 -17.56 -0.68 -2.39
N GLU A 284 -18.57 -0.30 -1.62
CA GLU A 284 -19.66 0.53 -2.10
C GLU A 284 -19.16 1.91 -2.55
N ALA A 285 -18.24 2.52 -1.79
CA ALA A 285 -17.67 3.83 -2.12
C ALA A 285 -16.88 3.85 -3.44
N ILE A 286 -16.32 2.72 -3.90
CA ILE A 286 -15.63 2.62 -5.19
C ILE A 286 -16.49 2.02 -6.30
N SER A 287 -17.60 1.36 -5.98
CA SER A 287 -18.45 0.66 -6.94
C SER A 287 -19.02 1.62 -8.01
N GLY A 288 -18.76 1.31 -9.27
CA GLY A 288 -19.16 2.15 -10.42
C GLY A 288 -18.40 3.48 -10.55
N ARG A 289 -17.41 3.73 -9.68
CA ARG A 289 -16.59 4.96 -9.66
C ARG A 289 -15.12 4.68 -9.98
N ALA A 290 -14.57 3.60 -9.42
CA ALA A 290 -13.19 3.23 -9.68
C ALA A 290 -12.97 2.92 -11.16
N THR A 291 -11.84 3.38 -11.69
CA THR A 291 -11.46 3.14 -13.08
C THR A 291 -10.80 1.76 -13.19
N PRO A 292 -11.29 0.84 -14.04
CA PRO A 292 -10.63 -0.46 -14.24
C PRO A 292 -9.15 -0.28 -14.57
N TRP A 293 -8.27 -1.08 -13.95
CA TRP A 293 -6.81 -0.94 -14.15
C TRP A 293 -6.39 -1.14 -15.62
N THR A 294 -7.19 -1.88 -16.39
CA THR A 294 -7.00 -2.09 -17.84
C THR A 294 -7.20 -0.82 -18.67
N HIS A 295 -7.95 0.17 -18.16
CA HIS A 295 -8.20 1.42 -18.86
C HIS A 295 -7.14 2.48 -18.59
N ALA A 296 -6.43 2.40 -17.45
CA ALA A 296 -5.39 3.37 -17.11
C ALA A 296 -4.17 3.28 -18.04
N THR A 297 -3.85 2.09 -18.56
CA THR A 297 -2.71 1.84 -19.46
C THR A 297 -2.97 2.18 -20.93
N THR A 298 -4.23 2.40 -21.29
CA THR A 298 -4.63 2.89 -22.61
C THR A 298 -4.89 4.38 -22.47
N GLY A 299 -4.04 5.24 -23.04
CA GLY A 299 -4.23 6.69 -23.10
C GLY A 299 -5.44 7.14 -23.92
N ALA A 300 -6.59 6.49 -23.74
CA ALA A 300 -7.88 6.81 -24.31
C ALA A 300 -8.66 7.64 -23.29
N ARG A 301 -8.31 8.93 -23.22
CA ARG A 301 -9.28 9.99 -22.97
C ARG A 301 -9.54 10.72 -24.28
#